data_AF-I4Z5J5-F1
#
_entry.id   AF-I4Z5J5-F1
#
_cell.length_a   1.000
_cell.length_b   1.000
_cell.length_c   1.000
_cell.angle_alpha   90.00
_cell.angle_beta   90.00
_cell.angle_gamma   90.00
#
_symmetry.space_group_name_H-M   'P 1'
#
loop_
_entity.id
_entity.type
_entity.pdbx_description
1 polymer ?
#
loop_
_entity_poly.entity_id
_entity_poly.type
_entity_poly.pdbx_seq_one_letter_code
_entity_poly.pdbx_strand_id
1 'polypeptide(L)'
;MSRIVLWAVAGVLGLTLSSAHAQDRQVYRCPGNLYTDQISVKEAAARGCKTLDGAPVTVVQSSTPRRAGSSAAGGASGPASAVRVDPAEQRARDSDARRILEAELRKDEERLAQMQKDYNGGEPERRGEERNFSRYQERVADMKAAIARKEADIAAIRRELSKVAAP
;
A
#
# COMPACT_ATOMS: atom_id res chain seq x y z
N MET A 1 20.66 39.08 40.67
CA MET A 1 20.99 38.23 41.82
C MET A 1 20.00 37.07 41.85
N SER A 2 20.51 35.84 41.71
CA SER A 2 19.93 34.53 42.06
C SER A 2 18.53 34.14 41.57
N ARG A 3 18.27 32.94 41.02
CA ARG A 3 19.08 31.73 40.76
C ARG A 3 18.26 30.84 39.82
N ILE A 4 18.90 30.39 38.73
CA ILE A 4 18.41 29.33 37.85
C ILE A 4 18.42 28.02 38.65
N VAL A 5 17.28 27.31 38.71
CA VAL A 5 17.23 25.95 39.23
C VAL A 5 16.90 25.01 38.07
N LEU A 6 17.96 24.44 37.48
CA LEU A 6 17.88 23.30 36.60
C LEU A 6 17.39 22.09 37.40
N TRP A 7 16.21 21.57 37.08
CA TRP A 7 15.84 20.20 37.43
C TRP A 7 16.05 19.32 36.21
N ALA A 8 17.20 18.66 36.17
CA ALA A 8 17.39 17.46 35.38
C ALA A 8 16.70 16.30 36.12
N VAL A 9 15.61 15.78 35.56
CA VAL A 9 15.10 14.45 35.94
C VAL A 9 15.11 13.60 34.68
N ALA A 10 16.15 12.77 34.60
CA ALA A 10 16.19 11.62 33.73
C ALA A 10 15.14 10.61 34.20
N GLY A 11 14.12 10.37 33.37
CA GLY A 11 13.12 9.32 33.57
C GLY A 11 13.06 8.45 32.32
N VAL A 12 13.84 7.37 32.33
CA VAL A 12 13.79 6.30 31.34
C VAL A 12 12.56 5.42 31.64
N LEU A 13 11.97 4.89 30.57
CA LEU A 13 11.17 3.66 30.49
C LEU A 13 9.64 3.77 30.60
N GLY A 14 8.98 3.42 29.50
CA GLY A 14 7.55 3.10 29.47
C GLY A 14 6.94 3.06 28.08
N LEU A 15 7.64 2.54 27.06
CA LEU A 15 7.03 2.26 25.75
C LEU A 15 6.05 1.09 25.95
N THR A 16 4.77 1.39 26.13
CA THR A 16 3.72 0.37 26.15
C THR A 16 3.56 -0.19 24.75
N LEU A 17 4.19 -1.33 24.48
CA LEU A 17 3.87 -2.14 23.31
C LEU A 17 2.42 -2.65 23.47
N SER A 18 1.49 -2.07 22.72
CA SER A 18 0.17 -2.66 22.54
C SER A 18 0.31 -3.93 21.70
N SER A 19 0.28 -5.08 22.38
CA SER A 19 0.14 -6.39 21.75
C SER A 19 -1.20 -6.44 21.01
N ALA A 20 -1.17 -6.33 19.68
CA ALA A 20 -2.34 -6.66 18.86
C ALA A 20 -2.53 -8.19 18.91
N HIS A 21 -3.35 -8.67 19.84
CA HIS A 21 -3.78 -10.06 19.84
C HIS A 21 -4.66 -10.29 18.60
N ALA A 22 -4.14 -11.02 17.62
CA ALA A 22 -4.97 -11.63 16.58
C ALA A 22 -5.91 -12.61 17.29
N GLN A 23 -7.20 -12.25 17.38
CA GLN A 23 -8.20 -13.15 17.94
C GLN A 23 -8.47 -14.25 16.91
N ASP A 24 -8.04 -15.46 17.25
CA ASP A 24 -8.39 -16.69 16.54
C ASP A 24 -9.91 -16.87 16.64
N ARG A 25 -10.64 -16.46 15.59
CA ARG A 25 -12.10 -16.54 15.53
C ARG A 25 -12.50 -17.85 14.86
N GLN A 26 -13.11 -18.77 15.63
CA GLN A 26 -13.66 -20.02 15.09
C GLN A 26 -14.70 -19.73 13.99
N VAL A 27 -14.50 -20.33 12.81
CA VAL A 27 -15.43 -20.22 11.68
C VAL A 27 -16.35 -21.44 11.69
N TYR A 28 -17.65 -21.25 11.48
CA TYR A 28 -18.64 -22.33 11.44
C TYR A 28 -19.24 -22.49 10.03
N ARG A 29 -19.48 -23.73 9.62
CA ARG A 29 -20.24 -24.06 8.41
C ARG A 29 -21.64 -24.54 8.78
N CYS A 30 -22.62 -23.69 8.51
CA CYS A 30 -24.03 -23.96 8.74
C CYS A 30 -24.68 -24.71 7.55
N PRO A 31 -25.84 -25.35 7.76
CA PRO A 31 -26.62 -25.96 6.69
C PRO A 31 -26.88 -24.94 5.56
N GLY A 32 -26.83 -25.40 4.30
CA GLY A 32 -26.96 -24.51 3.14
C GLY A 32 -25.66 -23.81 2.69
N ASN A 33 -24.49 -24.30 3.11
CA ASN A 33 -23.17 -23.77 2.75
C ASN A 33 -22.90 -22.33 3.22
N LEU A 34 -23.56 -21.90 4.30
CA LEU A 34 -23.28 -20.60 4.92
C LEU A 34 -22.07 -20.71 5.86
N TYR A 35 -21.10 -19.82 5.71
CA TYR A 35 -19.92 -19.71 6.57
C TYR A 35 -20.03 -18.44 7.43
N THR A 36 -19.83 -18.57 8.74
CA THR A 36 -19.92 -17.44 9.66
C THR A 36 -18.96 -17.57 10.84
N ASP A 37 -18.37 -16.46 11.26
CA ASP A 37 -17.46 -16.30 12.40
C ASP A 37 -18.08 -15.43 13.52
N GLN A 38 -19.35 -15.02 13.36
CA GLN A 38 -20.02 -14.05 14.23
C GLN A 38 -20.93 -14.70 15.29
N ILE A 39 -21.03 -16.03 15.32
CA ILE A 39 -21.94 -16.76 16.22
C ILE A 39 -21.17 -17.50 17.31
N SER A 40 -21.79 -17.63 18.49
CA SER A 40 -21.21 -18.39 19.60
C SER A 40 -21.28 -19.91 19.35
N VAL A 41 -20.44 -20.69 20.03
CA VAL A 41 -20.44 -22.17 19.96
C VAL A 41 -21.84 -22.76 20.25
N LYS A 42 -22.57 -22.17 21.21
CA LYS A 42 -23.92 -22.62 21.59
C LYS A 42 -24.95 -22.34 20.49
N GLU A 43 -24.87 -21.18 19.85
CA GLU A 43 -25.75 -20.83 18.73
C GLU A 43 -25.43 -21.63 17.47
N ALA A 44 -24.15 -21.90 17.21
CA ALA A 44 -23.71 -22.80 16.15
C ALA A 44 -24.28 -24.20 16.33
N ALA A 45 -24.22 -24.76 17.55
CA ALA A 45 -24.81 -26.05 17.87
C ALA A 45 -26.34 -26.05 17.68
N ALA A 46 -27.03 -25.00 18.14
CA ALA A 46 -28.49 -24.86 17.99
C ALA A 46 -28.92 -24.75 16.51
N ARG A 47 -28.08 -24.18 15.65
CA ARG A 47 -28.32 -24.02 14.20
C ARG A 47 -27.78 -25.17 13.35
N GLY A 48 -27.25 -26.23 13.98
CA GLY A 48 -26.67 -27.38 13.29
C GLY A 48 -25.41 -27.06 12.50
N CYS A 49 -24.70 -25.99 12.85
CA CYS A 49 -23.45 -25.60 12.22
C CYS A 49 -22.29 -26.43 12.76
N LYS A 50 -21.37 -26.83 11.87
CA LYS A 50 -20.14 -27.53 12.24
C LYS A 50 -19.00 -26.54 12.36
N THR A 51 -18.22 -26.63 13.43
CA THR A 51 -16.98 -25.86 13.59
C THR A 51 -15.98 -26.29 12.52
N LEU A 52 -15.48 -25.31 11.77
CA LEU A 52 -14.33 -25.46 10.90
C LEU A 52 -13.18 -24.76 11.61
N ASP A 53 -12.32 -25.54 12.26
CA ASP A 53 -11.01 -25.02 12.65
C ASP A 53 -10.26 -24.72 11.36
N GLY A 54 -10.10 -23.44 11.06
CA GLY A 54 -9.29 -22.98 9.95
C GLY A 54 -7.90 -23.56 10.15
N ALA A 55 -7.39 -24.30 9.15
CA ALA A 55 -5.97 -24.65 9.11
C ALA A 55 -5.16 -23.40 9.46
N PRO A 56 -4.10 -23.51 10.28
CA PRO A 56 -3.42 -22.35 10.84
C PRO A 56 -3.10 -21.40 9.69
N VAL A 57 -3.62 -20.17 9.76
CA VAL A 57 -3.31 -19.13 8.78
C VAL A 57 -1.80 -18.94 8.84
N THR A 58 -1.07 -19.55 7.92
CA THR A 58 0.37 -19.38 7.82
C THR A 58 0.61 -17.98 7.28
N VAL A 59 0.66 -17.01 8.18
CA VAL A 59 1.17 -15.68 7.86
C VAL A 59 2.66 -15.88 7.56
N VAL A 60 3.01 -15.96 6.28
CA VAL A 60 4.42 -15.93 5.87
C VAL A 60 4.92 -14.52 6.17
N GLN A 61 5.54 -14.35 7.34
CA GLN A 61 6.25 -13.13 7.66
C GLN A 61 7.36 -12.97 6.62
N SER A 62 7.29 -11.90 5.82
CA SER A 62 8.36 -11.54 4.90
C SER A 62 9.63 -11.38 5.72
N SER A 63 10.60 -12.27 5.52
CA SER A 63 11.88 -12.21 6.23
C SER A 63 12.55 -10.88 5.93
N THR A 64 12.69 -10.03 6.95
CA THR A 64 13.56 -8.85 6.87
C THR A 64 14.96 -9.31 6.44
N PRO A 65 15.57 -8.72 5.40
CA PRO A 65 16.86 -9.16 4.91
C PRO A 65 17.92 -8.96 6.00
N ARG A 66 18.39 -10.08 6.57
CA ARG A 66 19.52 -10.09 7.49
C ARG A 66 20.80 -9.90 6.68
N ARG A 67 21.53 -8.83 6.99
CA ARG A 67 22.87 -8.57 6.44
C ARG A 67 23.78 -9.78 6.72
N ALA A 68 24.34 -10.34 5.65
CA ALA A 68 25.07 -11.59 5.67
C ALA A 68 26.27 -11.58 6.64
N GLY A 69 26.31 -12.59 7.51
CA GLY A 69 27.50 -13.05 8.23
C GLY A 69 27.66 -14.54 7.98
N SER A 70 28.80 -14.94 7.42
CA SER A 70 29.11 -16.28 6.94
C SER A 70 29.19 -17.33 8.06
N SER A 71 28.57 -18.50 7.87
CA SER A 71 29.15 -19.85 8.07
C SER A 71 28.08 -20.95 7.94
N ALA A 72 28.50 -22.10 7.41
CA ALA A 72 27.67 -23.18 6.90
C ALA A 72 27.38 -24.29 7.93
N ALA A 73 26.23 -24.97 7.78
CA ALA A 73 26.10 -26.42 7.52
C ALA A 73 24.78 -27.03 8.06
N GLY A 74 24.06 -27.74 7.18
CA GLY A 74 23.39 -29.02 7.48
C GLY A 74 21.96 -29.01 8.02
N GLY A 75 20.97 -29.22 7.15
CA GLY A 75 19.60 -29.57 7.54
C GLY A 75 18.62 -29.55 6.37
N ALA A 76 18.67 -30.58 5.52
CA ALA A 76 17.79 -30.73 4.37
C ALA A 76 16.41 -31.30 4.79
N SER A 77 15.37 -30.50 4.59
CA SER A 77 13.99 -30.98 4.38
C SER A 77 13.34 -30.05 3.37
N GLY A 78 13.65 -30.32 2.09
CA GLY A 78 12.93 -29.94 0.87
C GLY A 78 12.66 -28.45 0.65
N PRO A 79 13.41 -27.76 -0.23
CA PRO A 79 12.88 -26.53 -0.81
C PRO A 79 11.65 -26.95 -1.63
N ALA A 80 10.47 -26.41 -1.35
CA ALA A 80 9.48 -26.28 -2.41
C ALA A 80 10.25 -25.60 -3.55
N SER A 81 10.53 -26.35 -4.61
CA SER A 81 11.34 -25.92 -5.74
C SER A 81 10.83 -24.55 -6.13
N ALA A 82 11.56 -23.51 -5.79
CA ALA A 82 11.32 -22.18 -6.32
C ALA A 82 11.29 -22.42 -7.84
N VAL A 83 10.11 -22.32 -8.44
CA VAL A 83 9.95 -22.44 -9.88
C VAL A 83 10.78 -21.29 -10.42
N ARG A 84 12.04 -21.60 -10.79
CA ARG A 84 12.94 -20.60 -11.35
C ARG A 84 12.31 -20.24 -12.68
N VAL A 85 11.76 -19.04 -12.74
CA VAL A 85 11.26 -18.45 -13.99
C VAL A 85 12.43 -18.45 -14.97
N ASP A 86 12.18 -18.87 -16.21
CA ASP A 86 13.21 -18.86 -17.23
C ASP A 86 13.71 -17.42 -17.45
N PRO A 87 15.03 -17.16 -17.52
CA PRO A 87 15.54 -15.81 -17.69
C PRO A 87 15.04 -15.10 -18.97
N ALA A 88 14.70 -15.83 -20.02
CA ALA A 88 14.10 -15.24 -21.22
C ALA A 88 12.63 -14.83 -20.97
N GLU A 89 11.86 -15.64 -20.26
CA GLU A 89 10.50 -15.28 -19.84
C GLU A 89 10.47 -14.06 -18.91
N GLN A 90 11.44 -13.96 -17.98
CA GLN A 90 11.55 -12.80 -17.10
C GLN A 90 11.83 -11.51 -17.90
N ARG A 91 12.80 -11.54 -18.82
CA ARG A 91 13.11 -10.39 -19.69
C ARG A 91 11.94 -9.99 -20.58
N ALA A 92 11.18 -10.96 -21.09
CA ALA A 92 9.97 -10.68 -21.87
C ALA A 92 8.95 -9.91 -21.03
N ARG A 93 8.67 -10.38 -19.79
CA ARG A 93 7.77 -9.70 -18.85
C ARG A 93 8.24 -8.30 -18.50
N ASP A 94 9.54 -8.12 -18.23
CA ASP A 94 10.11 -6.80 -17.91
C ASP A 94 9.99 -5.84 -19.11
N SER A 95 10.20 -6.33 -20.33
CA SER A 95 10.01 -5.54 -21.55
C SER A 95 8.56 -5.12 -21.78
N ASP A 96 7.60 -6.02 -21.50
CA ASP A 96 6.17 -5.74 -21.58
C ASP A 96 5.74 -4.73 -20.52
N ALA A 97 6.18 -4.92 -19.27
CA ALA A 97 5.92 -4.02 -18.16
C ALA A 97 6.46 -2.62 -18.45
N ARG A 98 7.70 -2.53 -18.96
CA ARG A 98 8.30 -1.26 -19.39
C ARG A 98 7.46 -0.57 -20.46
N ARG A 99 7.06 -1.29 -21.51
CA ARG A 99 6.23 -0.73 -22.60
C ARG A 99 4.89 -0.20 -22.09
N ILE A 100 4.25 -0.91 -21.16
CA ILE A 100 2.98 -0.48 -20.55
C ILE A 100 3.19 0.81 -19.75
N LEU A 101 4.20 0.83 -18.86
CA LEU A 101 4.50 2.01 -18.04
C LEU A 101 4.91 3.23 -18.89
N GLU A 102 5.65 3.03 -19.99
CA GLU A 102 5.98 4.12 -20.92
C GLU A 102 4.73 4.68 -21.62
N ALA A 103 3.78 3.83 -22.00
CA ALA A 103 2.52 4.26 -22.59
C ALA A 103 1.64 5.02 -21.59
N GLU A 104 1.58 4.54 -20.34
CA GLU A 104 0.86 5.23 -19.25
C GLU A 104 1.51 6.57 -18.91
N LEU A 105 2.85 6.62 -18.83
CA LEU A 105 3.59 7.84 -18.60
C LEU A 105 3.25 8.90 -19.64
N ARG A 106 3.30 8.53 -20.94
CA ARG A 106 2.98 9.44 -22.02
C ARG A 106 1.55 9.99 -21.92
N LYS A 107 0.58 9.11 -21.66
CA LYS A 107 -0.83 9.52 -21.49
C LYS A 107 -1.02 10.49 -20.33
N ASP A 108 -0.33 10.24 -19.21
CA ASP A 108 -0.40 11.11 -18.04
C ASP A 108 0.31 12.46 -18.27
N GLU A 109 1.44 12.48 -18.99
CA GLU A 109 2.12 13.71 -19.40
C GLU A 109 1.27 14.56 -20.35
N GLU A 110 0.61 13.93 -21.34
CA GLU A 110 -0.34 14.61 -22.23
C GLU A 110 -1.52 15.20 -21.46
N ARG A 111 -2.06 14.46 -20.48
CA ARG A 111 -3.13 14.95 -19.61
C ARG A 111 -2.66 16.09 -18.71
N LEU A 112 -1.45 16.01 -18.15
CA LEU A 112 -0.86 17.08 -17.35
C LEU A 112 -0.71 18.36 -18.18
N ALA A 113 -0.19 18.25 -19.42
CA ALA A 113 -0.04 19.38 -20.32
C ALA A 113 -1.39 20.06 -20.61
N GLN A 114 -2.46 19.28 -20.83
CA GLN A 114 -3.80 19.84 -20.99
C GLN A 114 -4.29 20.52 -19.71
N MET A 115 -4.10 19.92 -18.53
CA MET A 115 -4.49 20.52 -17.25
C MET A 115 -3.73 21.83 -16.98
N GLN A 116 -2.44 21.89 -17.29
CA GLN A 116 -1.62 23.10 -17.15
C GLN A 116 -2.08 24.20 -18.11
N LYS A 117 -2.45 23.83 -19.35
CA LYS A 117 -3.04 24.76 -20.32
C LYS A 117 -4.37 25.32 -19.82
N ASP A 118 -5.25 24.47 -19.30
CA ASP A 118 -6.55 24.88 -18.77
C ASP A 118 -6.39 25.76 -17.52
N TYR A 119 -5.38 25.48 -16.68
CA TYR A 119 -5.04 26.28 -15.50
C TYR A 119 -4.48 27.66 -15.86
N ASN A 120 -3.88 27.81 -17.04
CA ASN A 120 -3.40 29.08 -17.60
C ASN A 120 -2.61 29.92 -16.59
N GLY A 121 -1.63 29.31 -15.92
CA GLY A 121 -0.80 30.00 -14.93
C GLY A 121 -1.50 30.41 -13.63
N GLY A 122 -2.73 29.94 -13.38
CA GLY A 122 -3.56 30.34 -12.24
C GLY A 122 -4.68 31.31 -12.62
N GLU A 123 -4.78 31.64 -13.91
CA GLU A 123 -5.81 32.51 -14.47
C GLU A 123 -6.63 31.76 -15.52
N PRO A 124 -7.30 30.64 -15.15
CA PRO A 124 -8.14 29.92 -16.08
C PRO A 124 -9.32 30.78 -16.53
N GLU A 125 -9.81 30.55 -17.75
CA GLU A 125 -10.96 31.31 -18.31
C GLU A 125 -12.14 31.32 -17.33
N ARG A 126 -12.76 32.48 -17.17
CA ARG A 126 -13.89 32.64 -16.25
C ARG A 126 -15.15 32.08 -16.89
N ARG A 127 -15.82 31.21 -16.15
CA ARG A 127 -17.08 30.64 -16.61
C ARG A 127 -18.22 31.60 -16.30
N GLY A 128 -19.23 31.66 -17.17
CA GLY A 128 -20.39 32.55 -16.97
C GLY A 128 -21.17 32.28 -15.68
N GLU A 129 -21.09 31.05 -15.17
CA GLU A 129 -21.66 30.60 -13.89
C GLU A 129 -20.88 31.09 -12.64
N GLU A 130 -19.66 31.61 -12.82
CA GLU A 130 -18.76 32.05 -11.75
C GLU A 130 -18.83 33.55 -11.51
N ARG A 131 -20.06 34.08 -11.40
CA ARG A 131 -20.28 35.49 -11.04
C ARG A 131 -19.69 35.83 -9.67
N ASN A 132 -19.53 34.85 -8.79
CA ASN A 132 -18.91 35.01 -7.48
C ASN A 132 -17.40 34.70 -7.53
N PHE A 133 -16.59 35.68 -7.11
CA PHE A 133 -15.13 35.55 -7.07
C PHE A 133 -14.62 34.41 -6.16
N SER A 134 -15.34 34.07 -5.09
CA SER A 134 -14.98 32.95 -4.20
C SER A 134 -15.02 31.61 -4.94
N ARG A 135 -16.07 31.38 -5.75
CA ARG A 135 -16.21 30.14 -6.54
C ARG A 135 -15.10 29.98 -7.57
N TYR A 136 -14.71 31.09 -8.19
CA TYR A 136 -13.56 31.12 -9.09
C TYR A 136 -12.26 30.72 -8.35
N GLN A 137 -11.99 31.32 -7.19
CA GLN A 137 -10.79 30.99 -6.41
C GLN A 137 -10.76 29.52 -5.95
N GLU A 138 -11.89 28.99 -5.48
CA GLU A 138 -12.04 27.58 -5.12
C GLU A 138 -11.68 26.67 -6.31
N ARG A 139 -12.23 26.94 -7.50
CA ARG A 139 -11.91 26.16 -8.70
C ARG A 139 -10.43 26.28 -9.08
N VAL A 140 -9.83 27.46 -9.02
CA VAL A 140 -8.40 27.64 -9.30
C VAL A 140 -7.56 26.80 -8.33
N ALA A 141 -7.92 26.81 -7.04
CA ALA A 141 -7.25 25.99 -6.03
C ALA A 141 -7.42 24.49 -6.31
N ASP A 142 -8.62 24.05 -6.70
CA ASP A 142 -8.90 22.66 -7.07
C ASP A 142 -8.11 22.22 -8.32
N MET A 143 -8.02 23.08 -9.34
CA MET A 143 -7.21 22.84 -10.53
C MET A 143 -5.73 22.67 -10.18
N LYS A 144 -5.19 23.57 -9.34
CA LYS A 144 -3.82 23.48 -8.85
C LYS A 144 -3.57 22.19 -8.07
N ALA A 145 -4.49 21.81 -7.18
CA ALA A 145 -4.39 20.57 -6.42
C ALA A 145 -4.48 19.34 -7.32
N ALA A 146 -5.30 19.36 -8.37
CA ALA A 146 -5.40 18.29 -9.34
C ALA A 146 -4.11 18.14 -10.17
N ILE A 147 -3.50 19.25 -10.57
CA ILE A 147 -2.18 19.28 -11.23
C ILE A 147 -1.13 18.63 -10.33
N ALA A 148 -1.04 19.06 -9.06
CA ALA A 148 -0.05 18.53 -8.13
C ALA A 148 -0.20 17.00 -7.92
N ARG A 149 -1.43 16.48 -7.87
CA ARG A 149 -1.68 15.04 -7.82
C ARG A 149 -1.19 14.33 -9.08
N LYS A 150 -1.48 14.87 -10.26
CA LYS A 150 -1.04 14.30 -11.54
C LYS A 150 0.49 14.32 -11.69
N GLU A 151 1.15 15.36 -11.22
CA GLU A 151 2.62 15.42 -11.16
C GLU A 151 3.20 14.34 -10.24
N ALA A 152 2.55 14.08 -9.11
CA ALA A 152 2.95 13.00 -8.20
C ALA A 152 2.76 11.60 -8.83
N ASP A 153 1.67 11.38 -9.57
CA ASP A 153 1.42 10.14 -10.33
C ASP A 153 2.53 9.91 -11.36
N ILE A 154 2.87 10.92 -12.16
CA ILE A 154 3.96 10.88 -13.15
C ILE A 154 5.29 10.54 -12.47
N ALA A 155 5.58 11.18 -11.32
CA ALA A 155 6.79 10.89 -10.56
C ALA A 155 6.80 9.45 -10.02
N ALA A 156 5.65 8.88 -9.65
CA ALA A 156 5.53 7.49 -9.26
C ALA A 156 5.83 6.54 -10.44
N ILE A 157 5.21 6.76 -11.60
CA ILE A 157 5.45 5.95 -12.81
C ILE A 157 6.93 5.99 -13.23
N ARG A 158 7.56 7.17 -13.21
CA ARG A 158 8.99 7.31 -13.51
C ARG A 158 9.88 6.51 -12.55
N ARG A 159 9.51 6.42 -11.27
CA ARG A 159 10.22 5.58 -10.29
C ARG A 159 10.04 4.10 -10.60
N GLU A 160 8.84 3.66 -10.98
CA GLU A 160 8.62 2.26 -11.37
C GLU A 160 9.39 1.90 -12.65
N LEU A 161 9.39 2.78 -13.67
CA LEU A 161 10.23 2.60 -14.86
C LEU A 161 11.71 2.46 -14.52
N SER A 162 12.20 3.23 -13.56
CA SER A 162 13.60 3.15 -13.10
C SER A 162 13.93 1.79 -12.47
N LYS A 163 12.94 1.12 -11.85
CA LYS A 163 13.12 -0.23 -11.29
C LYS A 163 13.13 -1.31 -12.37
N VAL A 164 12.26 -1.19 -13.38
CA VAL A 164 12.16 -2.16 -14.48
C VAL A 164 13.32 -2.01 -15.48
N ALA A 165 13.94 -0.82 -15.56
CA ALA A 165 15.11 -0.58 -16.40
C ALA A 165 16.45 -1.07 -15.78
N ALA A 166 16.49 -1.34 -14.48
CA ALA A 166 17.67 -1.87 -13.81
C ALA A 166 17.82 -3.38 -14.10
N PRO A 167 18.97 -3.84 -14.63
CA PRO A 167 19.20 -5.25 -14.97
C PRO A 167 19.38 -6.16 -13.74
#